data_AF-A0A349GP74-F1
#
_entry.id   AF-A0A349GP74-F1
#
_cell.length_a   1.000
_cell.length_b   1.000
_cell.length_c   1.000
_cell.angle_alpha   90.00
_cell.angle_beta   90.00
_cell.angle_gamma   90.00
#
_symmetry.space_group_name_H-M   'P 1'
#
loop_
_entity.id
_entity.type
_entity.pdbx_description
1 polymer ?
#
loop_
_entity_poly.entity_id
_entity_poly.type
_entity_poly.pdbx_seq_one_letter_code
_entity_poly.pdbx_strand_id
1 'polypeptide(L)'
;MMTDAEILEKVRMIKDYKQAVKQFQDELKAAEKQLRDMMDEKGVSEYCVDVFTIHYSDVETERFDSKAFMKTHEKLYEQYLKTTFSKRFSIT
;
A
#
# COMPACT_ATOMS: atom_id res chain seq x y z
N MET A 1 8.09 1.91 -34.01
CA MET A 1 8.25 0.99 -32.88
C MET A 1 9.40 1.49 -32.04
N MET A 2 9.29 1.37 -30.72
CA MET A 2 10.44 1.62 -29.84
C MET A 2 11.55 0.62 -30.19
N THR A 3 12.78 1.08 -30.26
CA THR A 3 13.96 0.23 -30.50
C THR A 3 14.36 -0.49 -29.22
N ASP A 4 15.09 -1.60 -29.35
CA ASP A 4 15.58 -2.37 -28.20
C ASP A 4 16.46 -1.52 -27.27
N ALA A 5 17.20 -0.56 -27.83
CA ALA A 5 18.01 0.40 -27.07
C ALA A 5 17.14 1.32 -26.21
N GLU A 6 16.08 1.89 -26.77
CA GLU A 6 15.13 2.74 -26.06
C GLU A 6 14.35 1.95 -24.99
N ILE A 7 13.99 0.69 -25.27
CA ILE A 7 13.35 -0.20 -24.30
C ILE A 7 14.29 -0.46 -23.11
N LEU A 8 15.56 -0.77 -23.39
CA LEU A 8 16.56 -1.01 -22.34
C LEU A 8 16.78 0.22 -21.46
N GLU A 9 16.86 1.41 -22.06
CA GLU A 9 16.97 2.67 -21.33
C GLU A 9 15.77 2.85 -20.37
N LYS A 10 14.54 2.66 -20.86
CA LYS A 10 13.33 2.76 -20.03
C LYS A 10 13.31 1.71 -18.92
N VAL A 11 13.72 0.47 -19.20
CA VAL A 11 13.80 -0.59 -18.19
C VAL A 11 14.77 -0.21 -17.05
N ARG A 12 15.94 0.34 -17.37
CA ARG A 12 16.91 0.81 -16.38
C ARG A 12 16.34 1.94 -15.54
N MET A 13 15.80 2.97 -16.21
CA MET A 13 15.16 4.10 -15.55
C MET A 13 14.05 3.66 -14.58
N ILE A 14 13.21 2.69 -14.97
CA ILE A 14 12.16 2.15 -14.09
C ILE A 14 12.74 1.40 -12.89
N LYS A 15 13.83 0.62 -13.07
CA LYS A 15 14.48 -0.07 -11.94
C LYS A 15 15.06 0.93 -10.95
N ASP A 16 15.73 1.98 -11.43
CA ASP A 16 16.31 3.02 -10.59
C ASP A 16 15.22 3.79 -9.82
N TYR A 17 14.13 4.18 -10.49
CA TYR A 17 13.00 4.83 -9.83
C TYR A 17 12.31 3.93 -8.80
N LYS A 18 12.17 2.64 -9.07
CA LYS A 18 11.61 1.71 -8.07
C LYS A 18 12.49 1.61 -6.83
N GLN A 19 13.81 1.63 -7.00
CA GLN A 19 14.74 1.64 -5.87
C GLN A 19 14.62 2.94 -5.07
N ALA A 20 14.61 4.10 -5.74
CA ALA A 20 14.43 5.39 -5.08
C ALA A 20 13.09 5.49 -4.35
N VAL A 21 11.99 5.07 -4.98
CA VAL A 21 10.65 5.02 -4.34
C VAL A 21 10.67 4.14 -3.11
N LYS A 22 11.31 2.96 -3.17
CA LYS A 22 11.41 2.08 -2.01
C LYS A 22 12.17 2.75 -0.87
N GLN A 23 13.30 3.39 -1.16
CA GLN A 23 14.08 4.11 -0.15
C GLN A 23 13.24 5.22 0.51
N PHE A 24 12.59 6.08 -0.28
CA PHE A 24 11.75 7.14 0.27
C PHE A 24 10.54 6.61 1.03
N GLN A 25 9.97 5.47 0.63
CA GLN A 25 8.90 4.82 1.38
C GLN A 25 9.38 4.31 2.75
N ASP A 26 10.60 3.80 2.84
CA ASP A 26 11.18 3.33 4.10
C ASP A 26 11.50 4.52 5.02
N GLU A 27 12.04 5.62 4.47
CA GLU A 27 12.27 6.87 5.20
C GLU A 27 10.96 7.50 5.70
N LEU A 28 9.92 7.56 4.86
CA LEU A 28 8.60 8.05 5.24
C LEU A 28 7.99 7.22 6.37
N LYS A 29 8.04 5.89 6.28
CA LYS A 29 7.56 5.01 7.35
C LYS A 29 8.30 5.22 8.66
N ALA A 30 9.62 5.46 8.60
CA ALA A 30 10.41 5.74 9.79
C ALA A 30 9.99 7.07 10.43
N ALA A 31 9.81 8.13 9.64
CA ALA A 31 9.34 9.43 10.14
C ALA A 31 7.93 9.34 10.74
N GLU A 32 6.98 8.70 10.06
CA GLU A 32 5.64 8.48 10.60
C GLU A 32 5.66 7.63 11.88
N LYS A 33 6.56 6.63 11.97
CA LYS A 33 6.69 5.83 13.18
C LYS A 33 7.14 6.68 14.35
N GLN A 34 8.12 7.56 14.17
CA GLN A 34 8.55 8.49 15.22
C GLN A 34 7.40 9.38 15.70
N LEU A 35 6.54 9.84 14.79
CA LEU A 35 5.36 10.62 15.16
C LEU A 35 4.32 9.80 15.93
N ARG A 36 4.05 8.56 15.51
CA ARG A 36 3.15 7.64 16.25
C ARG A 36 3.69 7.32 17.64
N ASP A 37 4.97 6.96 17.75
CA ASP A 37 5.63 6.69 19.03
C ASP A 37 5.52 7.92 19.97
N MET A 38 5.70 9.14 19.45
CA MET A 38 5.51 10.38 20.20
C MET A 38 4.05 10.61 20.65
N MET A 39 3.06 10.28 19.81
CA MET A 39 1.65 10.38 20.18
C MET A 39 1.26 9.33 21.23
N ASP A 40 1.81 8.12 21.13
CA ASP A 40 1.64 7.06 22.12
C ASP A 40 2.25 7.43 23.48
N GLU A 41 3.48 7.98 23.50
CA GLU A 41 4.14 8.47 24.71
C GLU A 41 3.34 9.59 25.40
N LYS A 42 2.67 10.45 24.61
CA LYS A 42 1.83 11.53 25.13
C LYS A 42 0.40 11.10 25.45
N GLY A 43 -0.04 9.93 24.96
CA GLY A 43 -1.41 9.45 25.09
C GLY A 43 -2.45 10.36 24.44
N VAL A 44 -2.12 11.00 23.32
CA VAL A 44 -3.03 11.93 22.61
C VAL A 44 -3.44 11.38 21.26
N SER A 45 -4.70 11.57 20.89
CA SER A 45 -5.21 11.20 19.57
C SER A 45 -5.10 12.33 18.53
N GLU A 46 -4.86 13.56 18.97
CA GLU A 46 -4.70 14.73 18.13
C GLU A 46 -3.53 15.59 18.61
N TYR A 47 -2.70 16.06 17.69
CA TYR A 47 -1.56 16.92 18.01
C TYR A 47 -1.36 18.01 16.94
N CYS A 48 -1.52 19.27 17.34
CA CYS A 48 -1.35 20.43 16.45
C CYS A 48 0.09 20.98 16.55
N VAL A 49 0.72 21.22 15.40
CA VAL A 49 2.03 21.87 15.28
C VAL A 49 1.94 22.92 14.17
N ASP A 50 2.01 24.19 14.56
CA ASP A 50 1.86 25.35 13.67
C ASP A 50 0.55 25.27 12.86
N VAL A 51 0.62 25.04 11.55
CA VAL A 51 -0.53 24.93 10.64
C VAL A 51 -0.97 23.48 10.39
N PHE A 52 -0.31 22.49 11.00
CA PHE A 52 -0.59 21.06 10.78
C PHE A 52 -1.24 20.41 12.00
N THR A 53 -2.18 19.50 11.74
CA THR A 53 -2.80 18.66 12.77
C THR A 53 -2.55 17.19 12.44
N ILE A 54 -1.97 16.47 13.40
CA ILE A 54 -1.77 15.03 13.32
C ILE A 54 -2.96 14.36 14.01
N HIS A 55 -3.67 13.49 13.30
CA HIS A 55 -4.72 12.65 13.87
C HIS A 55 -4.24 11.20 13.93
N TYR A 56 -4.31 10.61 15.12
CA TYR A 56 -3.96 9.22 15.37
C TYR A 56 -5.00 8.63 16.30
N SER A 57 -5.95 7.90 15.72
CA SER A 57 -7.07 7.30 16.44
C SER A 57 -7.19 5.84 16.06
N ASP A 58 -7.68 5.05 17.01
CA ASP A 58 -8.02 3.66 16.75
C ASP A 58 -9.18 3.61 15.75
N VAL A 59 -8.98 2.84 14.68
CA VAL A 59 -10.02 2.60 13.68
C VAL A 59 -10.40 1.14 13.74
N GLU A 60 -11.63 0.86 14.18
CA GLU A 60 -12.23 -0.45 14.04
C GLU A 60 -12.73 -0.62 12.60
N THR A 61 -12.21 -1.62 11.89
CA THR A 61 -12.69 -1.95 10.54
C THR A 61 -13.15 -3.39 10.50
N GLU A 62 -14.39 -3.59 10.08
CA GLU A 62 -14.91 -4.91 9.78
C GLU A 62 -14.61 -5.23 8.32
N ARG A 63 -13.92 -6.35 8.08
CA ARG A 63 -13.67 -6.87 6.74
C ARG A 63 -14.34 -8.22 6.60
N PHE A 64 -15.05 -8.40 5.50
CA PHE A 64 -15.63 -9.71 5.17
C PHE A 64 -14.51 -10.73 4.95
N ASP A 65 -14.49 -11.79 5.76
CA ASP A 65 -13.55 -12.89 5.58
C ASP A 65 -14.01 -13.80 4.44
N SER A 66 -13.69 -13.39 3.22
CA SER A 66 -14.00 -14.16 2.01
C SER A 66 -13.43 -15.58 2.05
N LYS A 67 -12.33 -15.82 2.78
CA LYS A 67 -11.72 -17.16 2.85
C LYS A 67 -12.52 -18.07 3.77
N ALA A 68 -12.88 -17.60 4.96
CA ALA A 68 -13.74 -18.36 5.87
C ALA A 68 -15.12 -18.58 5.25
N PHE A 69 -15.66 -17.56 4.57
CA PHE A 69 -16.92 -17.68 3.85
C PHE A 69 -16.86 -18.68 2.69
N MET A 70 -15.80 -18.64 1.86
CA MET A 70 -15.60 -19.63 0.79
C MET A 70 -15.50 -21.06 1.35
N LYS A 71 -14.78 -21.26 2.46
CA LYS A 71 -14.66 -22.59 3.11
C LYS A 71 -15.99 -23.16 3.60
N THR A 72 -16.92 -22.30 4.02
CA THR A 72 -18.20 -22.71 4.63
C THR A 72 -19.36 -22.66 3.64
N HIS A 73 -19.27 -21.82 2.60
CA HIS A 73 -20.34 -21.49 1.67
C HIS A 73 -19.81 -21.37 0.23
N GLU A 74 -19.04 -22.36 -0.23
CA GLU A 74 -18.40 -22.38 -1.56
C GLU A 74 -19.39 -22.10 -2.71
N LYS A 75 -20.52 -22.81 -2.74
CA LYS A 75 -21.56 -22.63 -3.78
C LYS A 75 -22.16 -21.22 -3.84
N LEU A 76 -22.20 -20.52 -2.70
CA LEU A 76 -22.72 -19.16 -2.64
C LEU A 76 -21.63 -18.18 -3.07
N TYR A 77 -20.39 -18.40 -2.62
CA TYR A 77 -19.22 -17.63 -3.03
C TYR A 77 -19.03 -17.62 -4.56
N GLU A 78 -19.16 -18.78 -5.20
CA GLU A 78 -19.04 -18.93 -6.67
C GLU A 78 -20.05 -18.09 -7.45
N GLN A 79 -21.29 -17.93 -6.95
CA GLN A 79 -22.34 -17.15 -7.63
C GLN A 79 -22.02 -15.66 -7.74
N TYR A 80 -21.13 -15.15 -6.88
CA TYR A 80 -20.74 -13.75 -6.86
C TYR A 80 -19.35 -13.49 -7.47
N LEU A 81 -18.71 -14.52 -8.04
CA LEU A 81 -17.43 -14.35 -8.73
C LEU A 81 -17.65 -13.69 -10.10
N LYS A 82 -17.03 -12.52 -10.27
CA LYS A 82 -16.92 -11.85 -11.57
C LYS A 82 -15.53 -12.08 -12.17
N THR A 83 -15.44 -12.84 -13.24
CA THR A 83 -14.18 -13.02 -13.97
C THR A 83 -13.80 -11.74 -14.70
N THR A 84 -12.63 -11.18 -14.38
CA THR A 84 -12.04 -10.04 -15.09
C THR A 84 -10.68 -10.43 -15.64
N PHE A 85 -10.42 -10.09 -16.91
CA PHE A 85 -9.13 -10.32 -17.54
C PHE A 85 -8.27 -9.05 -17.41
N SER A 86 -7.08 -9.19 -16.82
CA SER A 86 -6.07 -8.13 -16.77
C SER A 86 -4.71 -8.68 -17.18
N LYS A 87 -3.85 -7.81 -17.74
CA LYS A 87 -2.46 -8.16 -18.07
C LYS A 87 -1.56 -7.67 -16.95
N ARG A 88 -0.74 -8.56 -16.40
CA ARG A 88 0.29 -8.20 -15.42
C ARG A 88 1.52 -7.66 -16.14
N PHE A 89 1.90 -6.42 -15.83
CA PHE A 89 3.20 -5.87 -16.22
C PHE A 89 4.26 -6.26 -15.18
N SER A 90 5.37 -6.86 -15.62
CA SER A 90 6.49 -7.25 -14.76
C SER A 90 7.80 -7.05 -15.51
N ILE A 91 8.82 -6.59 -14.79
CA ILE A 91 10.20 -6.46 -15.27
C ILE A 91 11.05 -7.29 -14.30
N THR A 92 11.76 -8.28 -14.82
CA THR A 92 12.69 -9.16 -14.08
C THR A 92 14.11 -8.76 -14.40
#